data_AF-A0A7V6I4A6-F1
#
_entry.id   AF-A0A7V6I4A6-F1
#
_cell.length_a   1.000
_cell.length_b   1.000
_cell.length_c   1.000
_cell.angle_alpha   90.00
_cell.angle_beta   90.00
_cell.angle_gamma   90.00
#
_symmetry.space_group_name_H-M   'P 1'
#
loop_
_entity.id
_entity.type
_entity.pdbx_description
1 polymer ?
#
loop_
_entity_poly.entity_id
_entity_poly.type
_entity_poly.pdbx_seq_one_letter_code
_entity_poly.pdbx_strand_id
1 'polypeptide(L)'
;MFDNQRIKKVIDYLIKEKIVYNQRDFAEKISENQSVLSEIVNGKRTVTKRFINKITDSFAFVSKDWLMNGTGDMIREEINEQEKPNGEIITGINRELFEVIKSQQEAILSQSKTIEALAKKLNEM
;
A
#
# COMPACT_ATOMS: atom_id res chain seq x y z
N MET A 1 -15.77 -12.42 -7.13
CA MET A 1 -17.07 -12.31 -6.46
C MET A 1 -16.89 -11.38 -5.26
N PHE A 2 -17.82 -10.46 -5.00
CA PHE A 2 -17.73 -9.62 -3.79
C PHE A 2 -17.94 -10.49 -2.56
N ASP A 3 -17.02 -10.40 -1.61
CA ASP A 3 -17.02 -11.24 -0.42
C ASP A 3 -17.44 -10.41 0.79
N ASN A 4 -18.58 -10.78 1.38
CA ASN A 4 -19.12 -10.14 2.57
C ASN A 4 -18.16 -10.25 3.77
N GLN A 5 -17.28 -11.26 3.80
CA GLN A 5 -16.25 -11.39 4.83
C GLN A 5 -15.25 -10.24 4.81
N ARG A 6 -14.96 -9.65 3.63
CA ARG A 6 -14.06 -8.50 3.52
C ARG A 6 -14.67 -7.25 4.15
N ILE A 7 -15.98 -7.06 4.01
CA ILE A 7 -16.70 -5.97 4.68
C ILE A 7 -16.61 -6.14 6.19
N LYS A 8 -16.85 -7.36 6.68
CA LYS A 8 -16.73 -7.66 8.11
C LYS A 8 -15.33 -7.35 8.64
N LYS A 9 -14.27 -7.78 7.92
CA LYS A 9 -12.88 -7.47 8.28
C LYS A 9 -12.59 -5.97 8.35
N VAL A 10 -13.08 -5.18 7.40
CA VAL A 10 -12.93 -3.72 7.44
C VAL A 10 -13.62 -3.13 8.67
N ILE A 11 -14.85 -3.55 8.96
CA ILE A 11 -15.59 -3.06 10.14
C ILE A 11 -14.85 -3.42 11.44
N ASP A 12 -14.41 -4.67 11.57
CA ASP A 12 -13.67 -5.15 12.74
C ASP A 12 -12.37 -4.37 12.93
N TYR A 13 -11.64 -4.09 11.85
CA TYR A 13 -10.45 -3.24 11.87
C TYR A 13 -10.78 -1.82 12.34
N LEU A 14 -11.78 -1.17 11.76
CA LEU A 14 -12.16 0.19 12.12
C LEU A 14 -12.60 0.31 13.59
N ILE A 15 -13.26 -0.72 14.13
CA ILE A 15 -13.62 -0.78 15.55
C ILE A 15 -12.37 -0.94 16.41
N LYS A 16 -11.45 -1.83 16.03
CA LYS A 16 -10.21 -2.08 16.76
C LYS A 16 -9.32 -0.83 16.83
N GLU A 17 -9.17 -0.11 15.72
CA GLU A 17 -8.41 1.13 15.63
C GLU A 17 -9.17 2.34 16.20
N LYS A 18 -10.37 2.13 16.76
CA LYS A 18 -11.24 3.17 17.36
C LYS A 18 -11.61 4.30 16.38
N ILE A 19 -11.58 4.01 15.08
CA ILE A 19 -12.04 4.92 14.02
C ILE A 19 -13.57 4.96 14.00
N VAL A 20 -14.22 3.83 14.33
CA VAL A 20 -15.66 3.73 14.57
C VAL A 20 -15.91 3.01 15.89
N TYR A 21 -17.02 3.31 16.57
CA TYR A 21 -17.32 2.72 17.88
C TYR A 21 -18.00 1.35 17.79
N ASN A 22 -18.82 1.16 16.77
CA ASN A 22 -19.61 -0.06 16.57
C ASN A 22 -20.17 -0.11 15.13
N GLN A 23 -20.87 -1.19 14.78
CA GLN A 23 -21.48 -1.35 13.45
C GLN A 23 -22.50 -0.26 13.11
N ARG A 24 -23.20 0.27 14.13
CA ARG A 24 -24.16 1.36 13.96
C ARG A 24 -23.47 2.65 13.53
N ASP A 25 -22.41 3.04 14.23
CA ASP A 25 -21.59 4.21 13.90
C ASP A 25 -20.96 4.06 12.51
N PHE A 26 -20.49 2.86 12.16
CA PHE A 26 -20.02 2.56 10.81
C PHE A 26 -21.11 2.80 9.74
N ALA A 27 -22.32 2.28 9.95
CA ALA A 27 -23.44 2.48 9.01
C ALA A 27 -23.77 3.96 8.82
N GLU A 28 -23.79 4.73 9.92
CA GLU A 28 -24.04 6.16 9.91
C GLU A 28 -22.95 6.92 9.12
N LYS A 29 -21.67 6.59 9.31
CA LYS A 29 -20.55 7.21 8.58
C LYS A 29 -20.54 6.96 7.08
N ILE A 30 -21.02 5.80 6.63
CA ILE A 30 -21.18 5.50 5.20
C ILE A 30 -22.54 5.92 4.64
N SER A 31 -23.36 6.61 5.45
CA SER A 31 -24.73 7.01 5.12
C SER A 31 -25.58 5.84 4.59
N GLU A 32 -25.52 4.69 5.27
CA GLU A 32 -26.30 3.50 4.94
C GLU A 32 -27.17 3.07 6.13
N ASN A 33 -28.23 2.32 5.85
CA ASN A 33 -29.12 1.81 6.90
C ASN A 33 -28.48 0.61 7.63
N GLN A 34 -28.60 0.58 8.96
CA GLN A 34 -28.11 -0.53 9.78
C GLN A 34 -28.69 -1.89 9.40
N SER A 35 -29.96 -1.94 8.96
CA SER A 35 -30.59 -3.17 8.50
C SER A 35 -29.88 -3.70 7.25
N VAL A 36 -29.55 -2.83 6.30
CA VAL A 36 -28.79 -3.18 5.09
C VAL A 36 -27.39 -3.66 5.46
N LEU A 37 -26.72 -2.97 6.39
CA LEU A 37 -25.42 -3.39 6.88
C LEU A 37 -25.48 -4.79 7.52
N SER A 38 -26.47 -5.03 8.38
CA SER A 38 -26.65 -6.31 9.07
C SER A 38 -26.91 -7.45 8.10
N GLU A 39 -27.72 -7.24 7.06
CA GLU A 39 -27.93 -8.23 6.01
C GLU A 39 -26.64 -8.56 5.26
N ILE A 40 -25.80 -7.56 4.97
CA ILE A 40 -24.51 -7.75 4.31
C ILE A 40 -23.54 -8.51 5.23
N VAL A 41 -23.34 -8.05 6.46
CA VAL A 41 -22.40 -8.68 7.40
C VAL A 41 -22.78 -10.13 7.70
N ASN A 42 -24.08 -10.44 7.75
CA ASN A 42 -24.58 -11.80 7.97
C ASN A 42 -24.68 -12.64 6.69
N GLY A 43 -24.22 -12.15 5.53
CA GLY A 43 -24.26 -12.91 4.28
C GLY A 43 -25.63 -13.02 3.61
N LYS A 44 -26.67 -12.37 4.16
CA LYS A 44 -28.04 -12.41 3.63
C LYS A 44 -28.23 -11.55 2.38
N ARG A 45 -27.42 -10.49 2.24
CA ARG A 45 -27.40 -9.59 1.08
C ARG A 45 -26.01 -9.54 0.48
N THR A 46 -25.91 -9.66 -0.84
CA THR A 46 -24.62 -9.49 -1.55
C THR A 46 -24.17 -8.03 -1.53
N VAL A 47 -22.87 -7.82 -1.35
CA VAL A 47 -22.25 -6.50 -1.48
C VAL A 47 -22.41 -5.96 -2.89
N THR A 48 -22.80 -4.69 -3.01
CA THR A 48 -22.90 -3.99 -4.30
C THR A 48 -21.72 -3.06 -4.53
N LYS A 49 -21.44 -2.71 -5.79
CA LYS A 49 -20.43 -1.68 -6.11
C LYS A 49 -20.74 -0.34 -5.45
N ARG A 50 -22.03 0.02 -5.34
CA ARG A 50 -22.47 1.25 -4.65
C ARG A 50 -22.07 1.23 -3.18
N PHE A 51 -22.22 0.09 -2.51
CA PHE A 51 -21.83 -0.07 -1.11
C PHE A 51 -20.31 0.03 -0.93
N ILE A 52 -19.54 -0.59 -1.82
CA ILE A 52 -18.07 -0.46 -1.83
C ILE A 52 -17.65 0.99 -2.00
N ASN A 53 -18.23 1.72 -2.97
CA ASN A 53 -17.92 3.12 -3.19
C ASN A 53 -18.18 3.95 -1.93
N LYS A 54 -19.32 3.77 -1.26
CA LYS A 54 -19.61 4.46 0.00
C LYS A 54 -18.57 4.23 1.08
N ILE A 55 -18.05 3.00 1.20
CA ILE A 55 -16.97 2.71 2.14
C ILE A 55 -15.71 3.48 1.76
N THR A 56 -15.30 3.42 0.49
CA THR A 56 -14.06 4.06 0.03
C THR A 56 -14.16 5.58 0.01
N ASP A 57 -15.38 6.14 -0.09
CA ASP A 57 -15.63 7.58 -0.03
C ASP A 57 -15.54 8.08 1.43
N SER A 58 -16.06 7.32 2.40
CA SER A 58 -15.98 7.67 3.83
C SER A 58 -14.64 7.31 4.48
N PHE A 59 -13.96 6.29 3.95
CA PHE A 59 -12.68 5.77 4.45
C PHE A 59 -11.71 5.63 3.28
N ALA A 60 -11.12 6.76 2.86
CA ALA A 60 -10.24 6.83 1.69
C ALA A 60 -8.99 5.92 1.78
N PHE A 61 -8.54 5.66 3.01
CA PHE A 61 -7.45 4.72 3.31
C PHE A 61 -7.86 3.24 3.12
N VAL A 62 -9.13 2.90 2.88
CA VAL A 62 -9.55 1.52 2.58
C VAL A 62 -9.39 1.24 1.09
N SER A 63 -8.74 0.13 0.75
CA SER A 63 -8.47 -0.26 -0.63
C SER A 63 -9.72 -0.80 -1.34
N LYS A 64 -10.12 -0.11 -2.41
CA LYS A 64 -11.20 -0.56 -3.30
C LYS A 64 -10.89 -1.89 -3.98
N ASP A 65 -9.67 -2.07 -4.47
CA ASP A 65 -9.26 -3.29 -5.18
C ASP A 65 -9.25 -4.51 -4.25
N TRP A 66 -8.88 -4.30 -2.99
CA TRP A 66 -8.96 -5.34 -1.98
C TRP A 66 -10.42 -5.71 -1.66
N LEU A 67 -11.31 -4.73 -1.49
CA LEU A 67 -12.74 -4.99 -1.28
C LEU A 67 -13.36 -5.77 -2.45
N MET A 68 -13.03 -5.38 -3.68
CA MET A 68 -13.63 -5.96 -4.88
C MET A 68 -13.06 -7.33 -5.23
N ASN A 69 -11.74 -7.45 -5.25
CA ASN A 69 -11.02 -8.60 -5.80
C ASN A 69 -10.19 -9.35 -4.74
N GLY A 70 -9.84 -8.70 -3.63
CA GLY A 70 -8.97 -9.25 -2.61
C GLY A 70 -7.49 -9.15 -2.98
N THR A 71 -7.17 -8.25 -3.91
CA THR A 71 -5.81 -8.02 -4.39
C THR A 71 -5.17 -6.88 -3.59
N GLY A 72 -3.91 -7.04 -3.22
CA GLY A 72 -3.15 -6.07 -2.41
C GLY A 72 -3.57 -6.06 -0.95
N ASP A 73 -3.40 -4.92 -0.28
CA ASP A 73 -3.70 -4.74 1.14
C ASP A 73 -5.06 -4.08 1.37
N MET A 74 -5.66 -4.39 2.53
CA MET A 74 -6.95 -3.85 2.94
C MET A 74 -6.89 -2.35 3.19
N ILE A 75 -5.82 -1.90 3.83
CA ILE A 75 -5.56 -0.51 4.17
C ILE A 75 -4.46 -0.05 3.23
N ARG A 76 -4.74 1.04 2.52
CA ARG A 76 -3.72 1.80 1.80
C ARG A 76 -2.87 2.45 2.86
N GLU A 77 -1.58 2.17 2.83
CA GLU A 77 -0.64 3.00 3.56
C GLU A 77 -0.84 4.43 3.08
N GLU A 78 -1.36 5.29 3.95
CA GLU A 78 -1.16 6.71 3.76
C GLU A 78 0.35 6.90 3.83
N ILE A 79 0.95 7.12 2.66
CA ILE A 79 2.28 7.70 2.57
C ILE A 79 2.16 9.09 3.18
N ASN A 80 2.16 9.16 4.51
CA ASN A 80 2.52 10.35 5.24
C ASN A 80 3.96 10.62 4.82
N GLU A 81 4.18 11.60 3.94
CA GLU A 81 5.51 12.07 3.53
C GLU A 81 6.35 12.61 4.71
N GLN A 82 5.87 12.47 5.95
CA GLN A 82 6.47 13.08 7.14
C GLN A 82 7.18 12.10 8.08
N GLU A 83 6.99 10.78 7.98
CA GLU A 83 7.78 9.83 8.79
C GLU A 83 8.09 8.54 8.01
N LYS A 84 9.26 8.49 7.35
CA LYS A 84 9.85 7.22 6.92
C LYS A 84 10.77 6.70 8.02
N PRO A 85 10.39 5.68 8.80
CA PRO A 85 11.38 4.83 9.43
C PRO A 85 12.05 3.98 8.34
N ASN A 86 13.36 4.15 8.26
CA ASN A 86 14.36 3.41 7.51
C ASN A 86 13.94 2.00 7.03
N GLY A 87 13.83 1.83 5.71
CA GLY A 87 14.21 0.57 5.06
C GLY A 87 13.17 -0.20 4.26
N GLU A 88 12.45 0.41 3.31
CA GLU A 88 11.79 -0.33 2.23
C GLU A 88 11.99 0.31 0.85
N ILE A 89 12.07 -0.55 -0.17
CA ILE A 89 12.57 -0.30 -1.52
C ILE A 89 11.77 0.81 -2.22
N ILE A 90 12.48 1.83 -2.71
CA ILE A 90 11.91 2.97 -3.44
C ILE A 90 11.43 2.50 -4.83
N THR A 91 10.15 2.18 -4.97
CA THR A 91 9.48 1.92 -6.27
C THR A 91 9.18 3.20 -7.05
N GLY A 92 10.15 4.10 -7.11
CA GLY A 92 10.02 5.41 -7.74
C GLY A 92 11.40 6.05 -7.90
N ILE A 93 12.29 5.41 -8.67
CA ILE A 93 13.61 5.95 -8.95
C ILE A 93 13.43 7.18 -9.86
N ASN A 94 13.69 8.36 -9.32
CA ASN A 94 13.78 9.61 -10.07
C ASN A 94 14.81 9.42 -11.21
N ARG A 95 14.45 9.73 -12.46
CA ARG A 95 15.29 9.53 -13.65
C ARG A 95 16.67 10.19 -13.50
N GLU A 96 16.74 11.34 -12.84
CA GLU A 96 17.99 12.04 -12.59
C GLU A 96 18.92 11.26 -11.66
N LEU A 97 18.36 10.58 -10.66
CA LEU A 97 19.13 9.73 -9.75
C LEU A 97 19.66 8.48 -10.46
N PHE A 98 18.90 7.92 -11.41
CA PHE A 98 19.36 6.78 -12.20
C PHE A 98 20.57 7.14 -13.06
N GLU A 99 20.56 8.32 -13.69
CA GLU A 99 21.69 8.82 -14.47
C GLU A 99 22.93 9.04 -13.60
N VAL A 100 22.76 9.58 -12.39
CA VAL A 100 23.88 9.74 -11.44
C VAL A 100 24.45 8.38 -11.04
N ILE A 101 23.62 7.39 -10.70
CA ILE A 101 24.07 6.04 -10.33
C ILE A 101 24.83 5.40 -11.50
N LYS A 102 24.31 5.53 -12.71
CA LYS A 102 24.96 5.00 -13.91
C LYS A 102 26.34 5.63 -14.13
N SER A 103 26.44 6.97 -14.04
CA SER A 103 27.71 7.67 -14.19
C SER A 103 28.73 7.27 -13.10
N GLN A 104 28.28 7.04 -11.86
CA GLN A 104 29.15 6.55 -10.79
C GLN A 104 29.62 5.12 -11.03
N GLN A 105 28.76 4.22 -11.52
CA GLN A 105 29.14 2.86 -11.87
C GLN A 105 30.22 2.83 -12.96
N GLU A 106 30.08 3.66 -13.99
CA GLU A 106 31.09 3.81 -15.05
C GLU A 106 32.43 4.33 -14.49
N ALA A 107 32.38 5.31 -13.59
CA ALA A 107 33.58 5.85 -12.94
C ALA A 107 34.29 4.80 -12.07
N ILE A 108 33.55 4.00 -11.30
CA ILE A 108 34.09 2.92 -10.47
C ILE A 108 34.76 1.86 -11.36
N LEU A 109 34.11 1.42 -12.44
CA LEU A 109 34.68 0.44 -13.36
C LEU A 109 36.00 0.94 -13.99
N SER A 110 36.08 2.22 -14.33
CA SER A 110 37.30 2.84 -14.84
C SER A 110 38.42 2.85 -13.79
N GLN A 111 38.10 3.17 -12.54
CA GLN A 111 39.05 3.14 -11.43
C GLN A 111 39.55 1.72 -11.16
N SER A 112 38.68 0.71 -11.14
CA SER A 112 39.08 -0.70 -10.95
C SER A 112 40.08 -1.16 -12.00
N LYS A 113 39.85 -0.85 -13.29
CA LYS A 113 40.79 -1.17 -14.37
C LYS A 113 42.14 -0.49 -14.19
N THR A 114 42.13 0.76 -13.73
CA THR A 114 43.36 1.51 -13.47
C THR A 114 44.15 0.89 -12.33
N ILE A 115 43.47 0.49 -11.24
CA ILE A 115 44.08 -0.20 -10.11
C ILE A 115 44.67 -1.53 -10.55
N GLU A 116 43.97 -2.33 -11.37
CA GLU A 116 44.50 -3.58 -11.93
C GLU A 116 45.76 -3.36 -12.77
N ALA A 117 45.77 -2.33 -13.62
CA ALA A 117 46.92 -2.00 -14.45
C ALA A 117 48.13 -1.55 -13.59
N LEU A 118 47.89 -0.80 -12.51
CA LEU A 118 48.93 -0.40 -11.56
C LEU A 118 49.46 -1.60 -10.75
N ALA A 119 48.57 -2.47 -10.28
CA ALA A 119 48.93 -3.68 -9.56
C ALA A 119 49.77 -4.62 -10.43
N LYS A 120 49.43 -4.75 -11.71
CA LYS A 120 50.21 -5.56 -12.67
C LYS A 120 51.63 -5.01 -12.87
N LYS A 121 51.76 -3.68 -13.02
CA LYS A 121 53.09 -3.03 -13.15
C LYS A 121 53.95 -3.21 -11.90
N LEU A 122 53.34 -3.23 -10.72
CA LEU A 122 54.03 -3.48 -9.44
C LEU A 122 54.54 -4.92 -9.32
N ASN A 123 53.81 -5.91 -9.88
CA ASN A 123 54.22 -7.32 -9.87
C ASN A 123 55.25 -7.68 -10.96
N GLU A 124 55.45 -6.80 -11.95
CA GLU A 124 56.44 -6.97 -13.02
C GLU A 124 57.78 -6.25 -12.72
N MET A 125 57.88 -5.55 -11.58
CA MET A 125 59.11 -4.96 -11.03
C MET A 125 59.81 -5.91 -10.06
#